data_AF-A0AAJ2Z129-F1
#
_entry.id   AF-A0AAJ2Z129-F1
#
_cell.length_a   1.000
_cell.length_b   1.000
_cell.length_c   1.000
_cell.angle_alpha   90.00
_cell.angle_beta   90.00
_cell.angle_gamma   90.00
#
_symmetry.space_group_name_H-M   'P 1'
#
loop_
_entity.id
_entity.type
_entity.pdbx_description
1 polymer ?
#
loop_
_entity_poly.entity_id
_entity_poly.type
_entity_poly.pdbx_seq_one_letter_code
_entity_poly.pdbx_strand_id
1 'polypeptide(L)'
;MKTQIVASLMPLSPTLTPEELHDIERYANDFDILELRIDGIPNCEIAVVEKMVQQIVALPVTFELLVTYRTSQQGGKGVLSTDGYLQLLRRLASLDKIDFIDIEWEPDQDAR
;
A
#
# COMPACT_ATOMS: atom_id res chain seq x y z
N MET A 1 8.39 -18.74 -13.63
CA MET A 1 7.61 -18.10 -12.55
C MET A 1 6.14 -18.35 -12.84
N LYS A 2 5.37 -18.79 -11.85
CA LYS A 2 3.90 -18.94 -11.98
C LYS A 2 3.28 -17.57 -11.71
N THR A 3 2.10 -17.30 -12.28
CA THR A 3 1.31 -16.11 -11.96
C THR A 3 0.99 -16.05 -10.46
N GLN A 4 1.14 -14.87 -9.86
CA GLN A 4 0.77 -14.56 -8.48
C GLN A 4 -0.57 -13.80 -8.42
N ILE A 5 -1.30 -13.97 -7.32
CA ILE A 5 -2.57 -13.30 -7.02
C ILE A 5 -2.32 -12.19 -6.00
N VAL A 6 -2.81 -10.98 -6.29
CA VAL A 6 -2.72 -9.82 -5.40
C VAL A 6 -4.10 -9.53 -4.80
N ALA A 7 -4.18 -9.40 -3.48
CA ALA A 7 -5.38 -8.95 -2.78
C ALA A 7 -5.25 -7.47 -2.38
N SER A 8 -6.17 -6.61 -2.82
CA SER A 8 -6.13 -5.18 -2.53
C SER A 8 -6.96 -4.82 -1.30
N LEU A 9 -6.30 -4.22 -0.29
CA LEU A 9 -6.92 -3.64 0.89
C LEU A 9 -6.75 -2.12 0.87
N MET A 10 -7.85 -1.38 1.03
CA MET A 10 -7.84 0.10 1.07
C MET A 10 -8.44 0.60 2.40
N PRO A 11 -7.63 0.77 3.45
CA PRO A 11 -8.10 1.33 4.71
C PRO A 11 -8.52 2.79 4.54
N LEU A 12 -9.54 3.19 5.30
CA LEU A 12 -10.02 4.59 5.35
C LEU A 12 -9.59 5.32 6.63
N SER A 13 -8.99 4.58 7.57
CA SER A 13 -8.56 5.05 8.89
C SER A 13 -7.04 4.92 9.04
N PRO A 14 -6.37 5.70 9.89
CA PRO A 14 -4.92 5.65 10.10
C PRO A 14 -4.46 4.47 10.98
N THR A 15 -5.26 3.41 11.05
CA THR A 15 -4.94 2.16 11.73
C THR A 15 -5.81 1.06 11.13
N LEU A 16 -5.28 -0.15 11.08
CA LEU A 16 -6.09 -1.32 10.78
C LEU A 16 -6.93 -1.68 12.01
N THR A 17 -8.18 -2.03 11.77
CA THR A 17 -9.12 -2.55 12.75
C THR A 17 -8.81 -4.03 13.04
N PRO A 18 -9.26 -4.55 14.20
CA PRO A 18 -9.13 -5.98 14.49
C PRO A 18 -9.82 -6.88 13.46
N GLU A 19 -10.92 -6.42 12.85
CA GLU A 19 -11.64 -7.14 11.82
C GLU A 19 -10.83 -7.24 10.52
N GLU A 20 -10.24 -6.13 10.06
CA GLU A 20 -9.35 -6.13 8.88
C GLU A 20 -8.14 -7.05 9.09
N LEU A 21 -7.51 -7.01 10.27
CA LEU A 21 -6.38 -7.89 10.60
C LEU A 21 -6.80 -9.37 10.64
N HIS A 22 -7.97 -9.66 11.22
CA HIS A 22 -8.51 -11.02 11.26
C HIS A 22 -8.81 -11.56 9.86
N ASP A 23 -9.38 -10.73 8.99
CA ASP A 23 -9.67 -11.12 7.60
C ASP A 23 -8.39 -11.37 6.80
N ILE A 24 -7.35 -10.53 6.95
CA ILE A 24 -6.04 -10.77 6.34
C ILE A 24 -5.50 -12.14 6.76
N GLU A 25 -5.50 -12.45 8.05
CA GLU A 25 -5.03 -13.75 8.56
C GLU A 25 -5.87 -14.91 8.03
N ARG A 26 -7.20 -14.76 8.06
CA ARG A 26 -8.15 -15.80 7.64
C ARG A 26 -8.01 -16.17 6.17
N TYR A 27 -7.76 -15.19 5.30
CA TYR A 27 -7.70 -15.37 3.84
C TYR A 27 -6.26 -15.39 3.29
N ALA A 28 -5.24 -15.44 4.16
CA ALA A 28 -3.84 -15.37 3.74
C ALA A 28 -3.39 -16.47 2.75
N ASN A 29 -4.11 -17.60 2.68
CA ASN A 29 -3.81 -18.68 1.73
C ASN A 29 -4.49 -18.50 0.36
N ASP A 30 -5.33 -17.48 0.19
CA ASP A 30 -6.09 -17.24 -1.05
C ASP A 30 -5.38 -16.27 -2.01
N PHE A 31 -4.26 -15.68 -1.59
CA PHE A 31 -3.44 -14.75 -2.38
C PHE A 31 -1.95 -14.90 -2.06
N ASP A 32 -1.08 -14.38 -2.93
CA ASP A 32 0.37 -14.43 -2.77
C ASP A 32 0.93 -13.09 -2.22
N ILE A 33 0.28 -11.97 -2.60
CA ILE A 33 0.72 -10.61 -2.29
C ILE A 33 -0.46 -9.83 -1.71
N LEU A 34 -0.24 -9.14 -0.59
CA LEU A 34 -1.19 -8.15 -0.07
C LEU A 34 -0.81 -6.76 -0.61
N GLU A 35 -1.73 -6.09 -1.30
CA GLU A 35 -1.60 -4.69 -1.66
C GLU A 35 -2.28 -3.81 -0.61
N LEU A 36 -1.48 -3.00 0.08
CA LEU A 36 -1.95 -1.94 0.97
C LEU A 36 -2.10 -0.62 0.18
N ARG A 37 -3.34 -0.27 -0.14
CA ARG A 37 -3.71 1.00 -0.79
C ARG A 37 -3.84 2.12 0.23
N ILE A 38 -2.83 2.98 0.29
CA ILE A 38 -2.74 4.06 1.28
C ILE A 38 -3.41 5.36 0.84
N ASP A 39 -3.79 5.48 -0.43
CA ASP A 39 -4.51 6.65 -0.96
C ASP A 39 -5.92 6.82 -0.37
N GLY A 40 -6.48 5.77 0.25
CA GLY A 40 -7.75 5.85 0.98
C GLY A 40 -7.68 6.59 2.32
N ILE A 41 -6.47 6.79 2.86
CA ILE A 41 -6.24 7.37 4.19
C ILE A 41 -6.08 8.89 4.07
N PRO A 42 -6.96 9.71 4.67
CA PRO A 42 -6.82 11.17 4.65
C PRO A 42 -5.51 11.61 5.30
N ASN A 43 -4.76 12.48 4.63
CA ASN A 43 -3.46 13.00 5.12
C ASN A 43 -2.50 11.88 5.58
N CYS A 44 -2.39 10.80 4.81
CA CYS A 44 -1.54 9.66 5.16
C CYS A 44 -0.07 10.07 5.36
N GLU A 45 0.40 10.00 6.61
CA GLU A 45 1.80 10.22 6.96
C GLU A 45 2.59 8.91 6.95
N ILE A 46 3.90 8.98 6.74
CA ILE A 46 4.75 7.78 6.68
C ILE A 46 4.66 6.92 7.96
N ALA A 47 4.52 7.57 9.13
CA ALA A 47 4.43 6.89 10.42
C ALA A 47 3.14 6.06 10.54
N VAL A 48 2.07 6.48 9.85
CA VAL A 48 0.82 5.72 9.76
C VAL A 48 1.05 4.45 8.96
N VAL A 49 1.73 4.56 7.81
CA VAL A 49 2.07 3.41 6.97
C VAL A 49 2.98 2.44 7.71
N GLU A 50 4.04 2.93 8.36
CA GLU A 50 4.96 2.11 9.15
C GLU A 50 4.22 1.33 10.24
N LYS A 51 3.30 1.98 10.97
CA LYS A 51 2.46 1.31 11.96
C LYS A 51 1.59 0.21 11.35
N MET A 52 0.94 0.47 10.21
CA MET A 52 0.13 -0.53 9.53
C MET A 52 0.96 -1.72 9.05
N VAL A 53 2.13 -1.45 8.45
CA VAL A 53 3.10 -2.49 8.04
C VAL A 53 3.46 -3.35 9.25
N GLN A 54 3.78 -2.74 10.39
CA GLN A 54 4.08 -3.47 11.63
C GLN A 54 2.90 -4.34 12.11
N GLN A 55 1.66 -3.87 12.00
CA GLN A 55 0.47 -4.65 12.35
C GLN A 55 0.31 -5.87 11.42
N ILE A 56 0.52 -5.68 10.12
CA ILE A 56 0.38 -6.72 9.10
C ILE A 56 1.46 -7.80 9.27
N VAL A 57 2.73 -7.42 9.40
CA VAL A 57 3.86 -8.37 9.48
C VAL A 57 3.95 -9.09 10.83
N ALA A 58 3.19 -8.65 11.83
CA ALA A 58 3.04 -9.34 13.11
C ALA A 58 2.03 -10.50 13.06
N LEU A 59 1.24 -10.61 11.98
CA LEU A 59 0.30 -11.72 11.81
C LEU A 59 1.08 -13.04 11.60
N PRO A 60 0.57 -14.19 12.09
CA PRO A 60 1.25 -15.48 12.00
C PRO A 60 1.07 -16.13 10.61
N VAL A 61 1.23 -15.35 9.54
CA VAL A 61 1.04 -15.75 8.13
C VAL A 61 2.19 -15.23 7.26
N THR A 62 2.26 -15.64 6.01
CA THR A 62 3.33 -15.23 5.10
C THR A 62 2.78 -14.90 3.72
N PHE A 63 3.00 -13.67 3.29
CA PHE A 63 2.75 -13.14 1.95
C PHE A 63 3.74 -11.99 1.72
N GLU A 64 3.92 -11.58 0.47
CA GLU A 64 4.68 -10.36 0.15
C GLU A 64 3.78 -9.12 0.31
N LEU A 65 4.37 -7.99 0.66
CA LEU A 65 3.64 -6.73 0.87
C LEU A 65 3.96 -5.71 -0.23
N LEU A 66 2.92 -5.34 -0.98
CA LEU A 66 2.93 -4.23 -1.93
C LEU A 66 2.28 -3.01 -1.27
N VAL A 67 2.94 -1.85 -1.31
CA VAL A 67 2.32 -0.58 -0.91
C VAL A 67 2.07 0.29 -2.14
N THR A 68 0.84 0.76 -2.26
CA THR A 68 0.39 1.55 -3.41
C THR A 68 -0.24 2.86 -2.95
N TYR A 69 0.25 3.98 -3.49
CA TYR A 69 -0.44 5.26 -3.44
C TYR A 69 -0.98 5.56 -4.85
N ARG A 70 -2.28 5.34 -5.07
CA ARG A 70 -2.90 5.64 -6.36
C ARG A 70 -3.39 7.09 -6.39
N THR A 71 -2.91 7.88 -7.33
CA THR A 71 -3.32 9.27 -7.54
C THR A 71 -4.74 9.33 -8.10
N SER A 72 -5.41 10.46 -7.89
CA SER A 72 -6.72 10.75 -8.46
C SER A 72 -6.72 10.79 -9.99
N GLN A 73 -5.60 11.17 -10.60
CA GLN A 73 -5.42 11.16 -12.06
C GLN A 73 -5.46 9.73 -12.64
N GLN A 74 -5.02 8.74 -11.86
CA GLN A 74 -5.09 7.31 -12.22
C GLN A 74 -6.20 6.54 -11.50
N GLY A 75 -7.28 7.23 -11.09
CA GLY A 75 -8.49 6.61 -10.54
C GLY A 75 -8.42 6.20 -9.06
N GLY A 76 -7.40 6.66 -8.34
CA GLY A 76 -7.29 6.52 -6.89
C GLY A 76 -7.89 7.69 -6.12
N LYS A 77 -7.59 7.74 -4.82
CA LYS A 77 -8.01 8.83 -3.93
C LYS A 77 -6.89 9.82 -3.59
N GLY A 78 -5.70 9.62 -4.17
CA GLY A 78 -4.52 10.42 -3.87
C GLY A 78 -4.59 11.84 -4.45
N VAL A 79 -4.26 12.83 -3.64
CA VAL A 79 -4.31 14.26 -3.99
C VAL A 79 -2.97 14.97 -3.80
N LEU A 80 -1.89 14.22 -3.58
CA LEU A 80 -0.55 14.78 -3.52
C LEU A 80 -0.15 15.40 -4.88
N SER A 81 0.67 16.44 -4.83
CA SER A 81 1.39 16.92 -6.02
C SER A 81 2.39 15.87 -6.49
N THR A 82 2.87 16.01 -7.73
CA THR A 82 3.89 15.12 -8.33
C THR A 82 5.15 15.01 -7.45
N ASP A 83 5.67 16.13 -6.96
CA ASP A 83 6.80 16.14 -6.03
C ASP A 83 6.48 15.44 -4.70
N GLY A 84 5.28 15.68 -4.15
CA GLY A 84 4.82 15.06 -2.90
C GLY A 84 4.65 13.54 -3.05
N TYR A 85 4.13 13.10 -4.18
CA TYR A 85 4.00 11.69 -4.55
C TYR A 85 5.37 11.01 -4.64
N LEU A 86 6.31 11.56 -5.40
CA LEU A 86 7.65 10.98 -5.54
C LEU A 86 8.43 10.99 -4.22
N GLN A 87 8.26 12.04 -3.40
CA GLN A 87 8.85 12.09 -2.06
C GLN A 87 8.25 11.01 -1.16
N LEU A 88 6.94 10.78 -1.21
CA LEU A 88 6.29 9.71 -0.47
C LEU A 88 6.84 8.34 -0.87
N LEU A 89 6.92 8.03 -2.18
CA LEU A 89 7.45 6.75 -2.65
C LEU A 89 8.88 6.48 -2.17
N ARG A 90 9.75 7.50 -2.20
CA ARG A 90 11.13 7.38 -1.69
C ARG A 90 11.17 7.11 -0.19
N ARG A 91 10.27 7.72 0.59
CA ARG A 91 10.15 7.46 2.02
C ARG A 91 9.61 6.06 2.29
N LEU A 92 8.65 5.58 1.51
CA LEU A 92 8.17 4.19 1.59
C LEU A 92 9.30 3.20 1.33
N ALA A 93 10.15 3.46 0.33
CA ALA A 93 11.29 2.61 0.00
C ALA A 93 12.36 2.55 1.11
N SER A 94 12.32 3.46 2.09
CA SER A 94 13.19 3.44 3.27
C SER A 94 12.62 2.68 4.47
N LEU A 95 11.35 2.25 4.39
CA LEU A 95 10.74 1.42 5.43
C LEU A 95 11.15 -0.04 5.23
N ASP A 96 11.53 -0.69 6.32
CA ASP A 96 11.73 -2.13 6.32
C ASP A 96 10.39 -2.87 6.13
N LYS A 97 10.45 -4.08 5.57
CA LYS A 97 9.30 -5.01 5.43
C LYS A 97 8.25 -4.65 4.36
N ILE A 98 8.54 -3.69 3.49
CA ILE A 98 7.81 -3.51 2.24
C ILE A 98 8.59 -4.23 1.14
N ASP A 99 7.96 -5.18 0.45
CA ASP A 99 8.59 -5.95 -0.63
C ASP A 99 8.47 -5.23 -1.97
N PHE A 100 7.33 -4.55 -2.21
CA PHE A 100 7.05 -3.83 -3.46
C PHE A 100 6.43 -2.46 -3.22
N ILE A 101 6.69 -1.53 -4.15
CA ILE A 101 6.05 -0.22 -4.22
C ILE A 101 5.52 0.00 -5.64
N ASP A 102 4.25 0.38 -5.77
CA ASP A 102 3.67 0.77 -7.06
C ASP A 102 4.06 2.22 -7.39
N ILE A 103 4.66 2.39 -8.57
CA ILE A 103 4.90 3.69 -9.18
C ILE A 103 4.08 3.85 -10.45
N GLU A 104 3.37 4.96 -10.54
CA GLU A 104 2.55 5.32 -11.67
C GLU A 104 3.41 5.81 -12.84
N TRP A 105 3.07 5.29 -14.02
CA TRP A 105 3.67 5.70 -15.28
C TRP A 105 2.61 6.38 -16.15
N GLU A 106 3.01 7.47 -16.81
CA GLU A 106 2.20 8.19 -17.78
C GLU A 106 2.92 8.21 -19.14
N PRO A 107 2.17 8.10 -20.26
CA PRO A 107 2.74 8.19 -21.61
C PRO A 107 3.50 9.49 -21.88
N ASP A 108 3.05 10.59 -21.28
CA ASP A 108 3.69 11.90 -21.35
C ASP A 108 4.14 12.31 -19.94
N GLN A 109 5.43 12.13 -19.65
CA GLN A 109 5.98 12.43 -18.33
C GLN A 109 6.12 13.94 -18.10
N ASP A 110 6.09 14.76 -19.14
CA ASP A 110 6.17 16.22 -19.06
C ASP A 110 4.81 16.86 -18.74
N ALA A 111 3.72 16.06 -18.72
CA ALA A 111 2.37 16.49 -18.37
C ALA A 111 1.99 16.25 -16.89
N ARG A 112 2.91 15.69 -16.08
CA ARG A 112 2.73 15.43 -14.63
C ARG A 112 2.98 16.66 -13.76
#